data_AF-A0A952QLH1-F1
#
_entry.id   AF-A0A952QLH1-F1
#
_cell.length_a   1.000
_cell.length_b   1.000
_cell.length_c   1.000
_cell.angle_alpha   90.00
_cell.angle_beta   90.00
_cell.angle_gamma   90.00
#
_symmetry.space_group_name_H-M   'P 1'
#
loop_
_entity.id
_entity.type
_entity.pdbx_description
1 polymer ?
#
loop_
_entity_poly.entity_id
_entity_poly.type
_entity_poly.pdbx_seq_one_letter_code
_entity_poly.pdbx_strand_id
1 'polypeptide(L)'
;MSDSSAPINPEAWLSYVMALQSLRSTNAGQHEFGARLMELVFRELPERYKHDSRSTAYFDGVLAEVAWAVRGFSVVRDIFQRNVQAQEQCREAELRHVESLRRLAPFSSDSVWGKVKGSLLGIGVAAPLIGLAVQFFGATTPVWLIGGAAVIATGLLAMEFFVAGYVHRRLKAIQAAAPEEVMTTWQIKAMAEYRLLAEVFLRKVDLVEARHYRNSSEPNLKDADVEEILTRAFILQSKR
;
A
#
# COMPACT_ATOMS: atom_id res chain seq x y z
N MET A 1 -36.44 -37.31 -8.15
CA MET A 1 -36.44 -36.44 -9.34
C MET A 1 -35.07 -35.80 -9.38
N SER A 2 -34.20 -36.18 -10.31
CA SER A 2 -32.93 -35.49 -10.49
C SER A 2 -33.22 -34.17 -11.18
N ASP A 3 -33.05 -33.05 -10.47
CA ASP A 3 -33.10 -31.74 -11.11
C ASP A 3 -32.07 -31.72 -12.25
N SER A 4 -32.47 -31.23 -13.42
CA SER A 4 -31.60 -31.14 -14.58
C SER A 4 -30.65 -29.96 -14.52
N SER A 5 -30.81 -29.06 -13.56
CA SER A 5 -30.00 -27.86 -13.36
C SER A 5 -28.92 -28.06 -12.30
N ALA A 6 -27.83 -27.31 -12.43
CA ALA A 6 -26.80 -27.25 -11.41
C ALA A 6 -27.36 -26.73 -10.07
N PRO A 7 -26.83 -27.20 -8.92
CA PRO A 7 -27.30 -26.78 -7.60
C PRO A 7 -27.11 -25.29 -7.31
N ILE A 8 -26.08 -24.67 -7.88
CA ILE A 8 -25.68 -23.28 -7.65
C ILE A 8 -25.24 -22.68 -8.97
N ASN A 9 -25.71 -21.47 -9.28
CA ASN A 9 -25.33 -20.77 -10.50
C ASN A 9 -23.89 -20.19 -10.40
N PRO A 10 -23.18 -20.05 -11.54
CA PRO A 10 -21.81 -19.55 -11.58
C PRO A 10 -21.59 -18.19 -10.90
N GLU A 11 -22.56 -17.27 -10.98
CA GLU A 11 -22.44 -15.94 -10.37
C GLU A 11 -22.54 -15.98 -8.84
N ALA A 12 -23.30 -16.93 -8.29
CA ALA A 12 -23.32 -17.15 -6.84
C ALA A 12 -21.97 -17.69 -6.36
N TRP A 13 -21.33 -18.56 -7.14
CA TRP A 13 -19.96 -19.01 -6.85
C TRP A 13 -18.96 -17.86 -6.84
N LEU A 14 -19.06 -16.93 -7.79
CA LEU A 14 -18.20 -15.75 -7.80
C LEU A 14 -18.44 -14.88 -6.55
N SER A 15 -19.70 -14.74 -6.14
CA SER A 15 -20.06 -14.03 -4.91
C SER A 15 -19.42 -14.67 -3.67
N TYR A 16 -19.39 -16.01 -3.59
CA TYR A 16 -18.67 -16.71 -2.52
C TYR A 16 -17.17 -16.46 -2.58
N VAL A 17 -16.53 -16.56 -3.75
CA VAL A 17 -15.09 -16.27 -3.91
C VAL A 17 -14.73 -14.86 -3.41
N MET A 18 -15.54 -13.87 -3.77
CA MET A 18 -15.32 -12.48 -3.36
C MET A 18 -15.53 -12.30 -1.86
N ALA A 19 -16.58 -12.93 -1.30
CA ALA A 19 -16.90 -12.83 0.11
C ALA A 19 -15.88 -13.59 1.00
N LEU A 20 -15.29 -14.68 0.52
CA LEU A 20 -14.26 -15.45 1.23
C LEU A 20 -13.00 -14.63 1.57
N GLN A 21 -12.75 -13.52 0.86
CA GLN A 21 -11.65 -12.61 1.19
C GLN A 21 -11.81 -11.97 2.58
N SER A 22 -13.02 -11.93 3.14
CA SER A 22 -13.30 -11.47 4.50
C SER A 22 -12.58 -12.27 5.58
N LEU A 23 -12.22 -13.54 5.32
CA LEU A 23 -11.41 -14.38 6.22
C LEU A 23 -10.05 -13.76 6.54
N ARG A 24 -9.53 -12.88 5.68
CA ARG A 24 -8.24 -12.21 5.91
C ARG A 24 -8.39 -10.81 6.51
N SER A 25 -9.61 -10.41 6.88
CA SER A 25 -9.84 -9.13 7.55
C SER A 25 -9.28 -9.14 8.97
N THR A 26 -8.75 -8.00 9.42
CA THR A 26 -8.36 -7.77 10.82
C THR A 26 -9.57 -7.47 11.71
N ASN A 27 -10.73 -7.16 11.12
CA ASN A 27 -11.97 -6.98 11.85
C ASN A 27 -12.56 -8.34 12.25
N ALA A 28 -12.76 -8.56 13.55
CA ALA A 28 -13.22 -9.84 14.09
C ALA A 28 -14.55 -10.33 13.48
N GLY A 29 -15.54 -9.44 13.30
CA GLY A 29 -16.84 -9.82 12.73
C GLY A 29 -16.75 -10.20 11.25
N GLN A 30 -15.92 -9.50 10.47
CA GLN A 30 -15.67 -9.87 9.07
C GLN A 30 -14.89 -11.18 8.95
N HIS A 31 -13.92 -11.39 9.84
CA HIS A 31 -13.17 -12.64 9.91
C HIS A 31 -14.09 -13.82 10.23
N GLU A 32 -14.98 -13.68 11.21
CA GLU A 32 -15.98 -14.67 11.59
C GLU A 32 -16.95 -14.98 10.43
N PHE A 33 -17.43 -13.94 9.73
CA PHE A 33 -18.24 -14.11 8.52
C PHE A 33 -17.51 -14.93 7.45
N GLY A 34 -16.22 -14.65 7.21
CA GLY A 34 -15.39 -15.42 6.29
C GLY A 34 -15.21 -16.87 6.71
N ALA A 35 -15.01 -17.12 8.01
CA ALA A 35 -14.92 -18.48 8.55
C ALA A 35 -16.24 -19.24 8.38
N ARG A 36 -17.38 -18.58 8.61
CA ARG A 36 -18.71 -19.18 8.38
C ARG A 36 -18.96 -19.49 6.90
N LEU A 37 -18.49 -18.64 5.99
CA LEU A 37 -18.57 -18.89 4.55
C LEU A 37 -17.68 -20.05 4.11
N MET A 38 -16.47 -20.18 4.65
CA MET A 38 -15.61 -21.34 4.40
C MET A 38 -16.32 -22.64 4.80
N GLU A 39 -16.94 -22.67 5.97
CA GLU A 39 -17.70 -23.82 6.44
C GLU A 39 -18.90 -24.13 5.54
N LEU A 40 -19.65 -23.10 5.14
CA LEU A 40 -20.78 -23.25 4.22
C LEU A 40 -20.32 -23.85 2.88
N VAL A 41 -19.29 -23.26 2.27
CA VAL A 41 -18.83 -23.57 0.92
C VAL A 41 -18.15 -24.94 0.84
N PHE A 42 -17.21 -25.21 1.74
CA PHE A 42 -16.37 -26.41 1.64
C PHE A 42 -16.89 -27.60 2.43
N ARG A 43 -17.86 -27.41 3.33
CA ARG A 43 -18.42 -28.49 4.15
C ARG A 43 -19.93 -28.64 3.99
N GLU A 44 -20.70 -27.61 4.31
CA GLU A 44 -22.17 -27.75 4.39
C GLU A 44 -22.82 -27.95 3.02
N LEU A 45 -22.36 -27.25 1.98
CA LEU A 45 -22.91 -27.40 0.63
C LEU A 45 -22.62 -28.81 0.06
N PRO A 46 -21.37 -29.30 -0.01
CA PRO A 46 -21.10 -30.66 -0.47
C PRO A 46 -21.86 -31.73 0.31
N GLU A 47 -21.93 -31.60 1.63
CA GLU A 47 -22.61 -32.57 2.50
C GLU A 47 -24.11 -32.69 2.19
N ARG A 48 -24.77 -31.59 1.80
CA ARG A 48 -26.19 -31.60 1.40
C ARG A 48 -26.44 -32.44 0.14
N TYR A 49 -25.44 -32.56 -0.74
CA TYR A 49 -25.56 -33.24 -2.01
C TYR A 49 -24.77 -34.55 -2.09
N LYS A 50 -24.22 -35.04 -0.96
CA LYS A 50 -23.38 -36.26 -0.89
C LYS A 50 -24.04 -37.53 -1.43
N HIS A 51 -25.37 -37.55 -1.47
CA HIS A 51 -26.15 -38.70 -1.96
C HIS A 51 -26.36 -38.68 -3.48
N ASP A 52 -26.03 -37.58 -4.16
CA ASP A 52 -26.04 -37.47 -5.61
C ASP A 52 -24.61 -37.46 -6.15
N SER A 53 -24.21 -38.57 -6.78
CA SER A 53 -22.89 -38.72 -7.40
C SER A 53 -22.56 -37.64 -8.44
N ARG A 54 -23.57 -37.14 -9.17
CA ARG A 54 -23.40 -36.11 -10.20
C ARG A 54 -23.09 -34.76 -9.55
N SER A 55 -23.89 -34.39 -8.56
CA SER A 55 -23.66 -33.17 -7.76
C SER A 55 -22.33 -33.23 -7.02
N THR A 56 -21.96 -34.38 -6.47
CA THR A 56 -20.67 -34.55 -5.77
C THR A 56 -19.50 -34.28 -6.71
N ALA A 57 -19.48 -34.90 -7.90
CA ALA A 57 -18.44 -34.65 -8.90
C ALA A 57 -18.39 -33.20 -9.38
N TYR A 58 -19.56 -32.56 -9.52
CA TYR A 58 -19.65 -31.13 -9.82
C TYR A 58 -19.05 -30.26 -8.72
N PHE A 59 -19.40 -30.50 -7.45
CA PHE A 59 -18.83 -29.75 -6.33
C PHE A 59 -17.32 -29.95 -6.22
N ASP A 60 -16.81 -31.16 -6.41
CA ASP A 60 -15.37 -31.43 -6.42
C ASP A 60 -14.64 -30.57 -7.47
N GLY A 61 -15.21 -30.48 -8.68
CA GLY A 61 -14.68 -29.62 -9.75
C GLY A 61 -14.77 -28.13 -9.42
N VAL A 62 -15.93 -27.64 -8.99
CA VAL A 62 -16.12 -26.21 -8.71
C VAL A 62 -15.32 -25.75 -7.50
N LEU A 63 -15.21 -26.55 -6.44
CA LEU A 63 -14.46 -26.18 -5.24
C LEU A 63 -12.97 -26.04 -5.52
N ALA A 64 -12.41 -26.84 -6.42
CA ALA A 64 -11.05 -26.65 -6.90
C ALA A 64 -10.87 -25.28 -7.57
N GLU A 65 -11.85 -24.86 -8.39
CA GLU A 65 -11.82 -23.56 -9.06
C GLU A 65 -12.08 -22.40 -8.11
N VAL A 66 -12.92 -22.57 -7.09
CA VAL A 66 -13.11 -21.60 -6.00
C VAL A 66 -11.79 -21.39 -5.26
N ALA A 67 -11.08 -22.46 -4.90
CA ALA A 67 -9.79 -22.37 -4.23
C ALA A 67 -8.74 -21.67 -5.10
N TRP A 68 -8.68 -22.01 -6.40
CA TRP A 68 -7.81 -21.34 -7.38
C TRP A 68 -8.12 -19.85 -7.46
N ALA A 69 -9.39 -19.46 -7.59
CA ALA A 69 -9.79 -18.07 -7.70
C ALA A 69 -9.47 -17.30 -6.42
N VAL A 70 -9.83 -17.80 -5.23
CA VAL A 70 -9.52 -17.18 -3.93
C VAL A 70 -8.03 -16.89 -3.81
N ARG A 71 -7.17 -17.82 -4.25
CA ARG A 71 -5.73 -17.63 -4.30
C ARG A 71 -5.32 -16.54 -5.29
N GLY A 72 -5.85 -16.54 -6.51
CA GLY A 72 -5.60 -15.53 -7.54
C GLY A 72 -5.97 -14.11 -7.07
N PHE A 73 -7.19 -13.93 -6.56
CA PHE A 73 -7.66 -12.67 -5.97
C PHE A 73 -6.75 -12.21 -4.82
N SER A 74 -6.31 -13.13 -3.96
CA SER A 74 -5.36 -12.82 -2.89
C SER A 74 -4.00 -12.33 -3.40
N VAL A 75 -3.47 -12.88 -4.51
CA VAL A 75 -2.19 -12.41 -5.08
C VAL A 75 -2.30 -10.96 -5.55
N VAL A 76 -3.35 -10.62 -6.31
CA VAL A 76 -3.59 -9.26 -6.81
C VAL A 76 -3.67 -8.27 -5.65
N ARG A 77 -4.42 -8.63 -4.61
CA ARG A 77 -4.53 -7.84 -3.39
C ARG A 77 -3.21 -7.65 -2.66
N ASP A 78 -2.45 -8.72 -2.47
CA ASP A 78 -1.18 -8.68 -1.71
C ASP A 78 -0.10 -7.91 -2.51
N ILE A 79 -0.14 -7.90 -3.85
CA ILE A 79 0.66 -6.99 -4.69
C ILE A 79 0.25 -5.54 -4.47
N PHE A 80 -1.06 -5.26 -4.53
CA PHE A 80 -1.58 -3.92 -4.29
C PHE A 80 -1.18 -3.38 -2.91
N GLN A 81 -1.39 -4.16 -1.84
CA GLN A 81 -1.01 -3.78 -0.47
C GLN A 81 0.49 -3.51 -0.33
N ARG A 82 1.35 -4.34 -0.93
CA ARG A 82 2.81 -4.12 -0.92
C ARG A 82 3.19 -2.81 -1.59
N ASN A 83 2.58 -2.48 -2.72
CA ASN A 83 2.85 -1.22 -3.42
C ASN A 83 2.40 -0.02 -2.59
N VAL A 84 1.23 -0.10 -1.95
CA VAL A 84 0.75 0.95 -1.04
C VAL A 84 1.70 1.14 0.15
N GLN A 85 2.08 0.06 0.81
CA GLN A 85 3.02 0.11 1.94
C GLN A 85 4.40 0.64 1.54
N ALA A 86 4.92 0.23 0.38
CA ALA A 86 6.21 0.73 -0.12
C ALA A 86 6.16 2.25 -0.36
N GLN A 87 5.05 2.78 -0.88
CA GLN A 87 4.88 4.22 -1.03
C GLN A 87 4.80 4.96 0.32
N GLU A 88 4.06 4.40 1.28
CA GLU A 88 3.99 4.97 2.63
C GLU A 88 5.36 5.01 3.30
N GLN A 89 6.15 3.94 3.17
CA GLN A 89 7.52 3.86 3.69
C GLN A 89 8.45 4.89 3.02
N CYS A 90 8.39 5.04 1.70
CA CYS A 90 9.16 6.08 1.00
C CYS A 90 8.77 7.48 1.48
N ARG A 91 7.47 7.75 1.63
CA ARG A 91 6.96 9.03 2.14
C ARG A 91 7.45 9.30 3.56
N GLU A 92 7.38 8.30 4.44
CA GLU A 92 7.90 8.43 5.81
C GLU A 92 9.40 8.67 5.85
N ALA A 93 10.18 7.98 5.01
CA ALA A 93 11.62 8.16 4.93
C ALA A 93 11.97 9.60 4.49
N GLU A 94 11.26 10.14 3.51
CA GLU A 94 11.43 11.53 3.08
C GLU A 94 11.02 12.53 4.16
N LEU A 95 9.93 12.29 4.88
CA LEU A 95 9.52 13.12 6.01
C LEU A 95 10.56 13.13 7.12
N ARG A 96 11.12 11.97 7.49
CA ARG A 96 12.21 11.87 8.47
C ARG A 96 13.47 12.62 7.99
N HIS A 97 13.78 12.54 6.70
CA HIS A 97 14.90 13.29 6.13
C HIS A 97 14.67 14.80 6.22
N VAL A 98 13.48 15.29 5.86
CA VAL A 98 13.12 16.70 6.00
C VAL A 98 13.16 17.15 7.46
N GLU A 99 12.68 16.33 8.39
CA GLU A 99 12.73 16.61 9.82
C GLU A 99 14.18 16.71 10.31
N SER A 100 15.07 15.83 9.85
CA SER A 100 16.50 15.89 10.18
C SER A 100 17.16 17.19 9.70
N LEU A 101 16.80 17.68 8.50
CA LEU A 101 17.26 18.98 7.99
C LEU A 101 16.73 20.14 8.82
N ARG A 102 15.48 20.07 9.28
CA ARG A 102 14.89 21.08 10.16
C ARG A 102 15.62 21.17 11.51
N ARG A 103 16.15 20.06 12.03
CA ARG A 103 16.97 20.05 13.26
C ARG A 103 18.34 20.72 13.08
N LEU A 104 18.82 20.87 11.85
CA LEU A 104 20.06 21.61 11.54
C LEU A 104 19.84 23.14 11.44
N ALA A 105 18.58 23.58 11.31
CA ALA A 105 18.25 25.00 11.23
C ALA A 105 18.65 25.71 12.55
N PRO A 106 19.39 26.83 12.49
CA PRO A 106 19.91 27.49 13.68
C PRO A 106 18.82 28.04 14.60
N PHE A 107 17.61 28.33 14.10
CA PHE A 107 16.48 28.85 14.88
C PHE A 107 15.33 27.89 15.15
N SER A 108 15.45 26.60 14.82
CA SER A 108 14.41 25.64 15.21
C SER A 108 14.45 25.30 16.71
N SER A 109 13.27 25.09 17.30
CA SER A 109 13.07 24.76 18.72
C SER A 109 13.77 23.47 19.14
N ASP A 110 13.96 22.54 18.20
CA ASP A 110 14.62 21.24 18.40
C ASP A 110 16.06 21.21 17.89
N SER A 111 16.65 22.38 17.60
CA SER A 111 17.98 22.43 16.98
C SER A 111 19.10 22.05 17.95
N VAL A 112 20.12 21.37 17.40
CA VAL A 112 21.39 21.10 18.09
C VAL A 112 22.08 22.41 18.54
N TRP A 113 21.75 23.52 17.88
CA TRP A 113 22.19 24.87 18.22
C TRP A 113 21.59 25.42 19.51
N GLY A 114 20.58 24.77 20.11
CA GLY A 114 20.04 25.15 21.42
C GLY A 114 21.10 25.17 22.52
N LYS A 115 22.09 24.26 22.47
CA LYS A 115 23.25 24.27 23.39
C LYS A 115 24.18 25.45 23.14
N VAL A 116 24.42 25.79 21.87
CA VAL A 116 25.28 26.92 21.47
C VAL A 116 24.62 28.26 21.83
N LYS A 117 23.31 28.39 21.62
CA LYS A 117 22.50 29.53 22.08
C LYS A 117 22.47 29.62 23.59
N GLY A 118 22.31 28.49 24.27
CA GLY A 118 22.38 28.40 25.74
C GLY A 118 23.74 28.82 26.27
N SER A 119 24.85 28.51 25.60
CA SER A 119 26.18 29.02 25.98
C SER A 119 26.41 30.49 25.60
N LEU A 120 25.80 30.99 24.52
CA LEU A 120 25.88 32.39 24.11
C LEU A 120 25.02 33.34 24.97
N LEU A 121 23.88 32.87 25.47
CA LEU A 121 22.95 33.64 26.30
C LEU A 121 23.10 33.35 27.80
N GLY A 122 23.47 32.12 28.17
CA GLY A 122 23.48 31.63 29.56
C GLY A 122 24.83 31.75 30.26
N ILE A 123 25.90 32.15 29.58
CA ILE A 123 27.16 32.48 30.22
C ILE A 123 27.45 33.94 29.89
N GLY A 124 27.66 34.76 30.92
CA GLY A 124 28.14 36.15 30.82
C GLY A 124 29.56 36.26 30.24
N VAL A 125 29.84 35.59 29.13
CA VAL A 125 31.13 35.56 28.40
C VAL A 125 31.27 36.78 27.51
N ALA A 126 30.17 37.48 27.20
CA ALA A 126 30.25 38.77 26.53
C ALA A 126 31.11 39.75 27.35
N ALA A 127 30.94 39.82 28.68
CA ALA A 127 31.69 40.76 29.51
C ALA A 127 33.23 40.55 29.50
N PRO A 128 33.79 39.35 29.76
CA PRO A 128 35.23 39.14 29.73
C PRO A 128 35.83 39.13 28.31
N LEU A 129 35.09 38.70 27.27
CA LEU A 129 35.57 38.81 25.89
C LEU A 129 35.59 40.26 25.39
N ILE A 130 34.60 41.07 25.76
CA ILE A 130 34.59 42.51 25.48
C ILE A 130 35.74 43.20 26.23
N GLY A 131 36.00 42.82 27.49
CA GLY A 131 37.15 43.31 28.26
C GLY A 131 38.49 42.99 27.62
N LEU A 132 38.72 41.74 27.20
CA LEU A 132 39.93 41.32 26.50
C LEU A 132 40.11 41.99 25.12
N ALA A 133 39.02 42.16 24.37
CA ALA A 133 39.07 42.81 23.06
C ALA A 133 39.40 44.31 23.18
N VAL A 134 38.81 45.01 24.15
CA VAL A 134 39.12 46.42 24.45
C VAL A 134 40.58 46.58 24.90
N GLN A 135 41.12 45.61 25.64
CA GLN A 135 42.49 45.63 26.14
C GLN A 135 43.55 45.38 25.04
N PHE A 136 43.26 44.55 24.04
CA PHE A 136 44.21 44.24 22.96
C PHE A 136 44.11 45.15 21.73
N PHE A 137 42.94 45.72 21.42
CA PHE A 137 42.69 46.42 20.15
C PHE A 137 42.29 47.91 20.30
N GLY A 138 42.20 48.44 21.53
CA GLY A 138 41.94 49.86 21.81
C GLY A 138 40.45 50.28 21.72
N ALA A 139 40.16 51.58 21.78
CA ALA A 139 38.77 52.09 21.79
C ALA A 139 38.04 52.03 20.42
N THR A 140 38.74 51.71 19.33
CA THR A 140 38.17 51.52 17.97
C THR A 140 37.59 50.12 17.75
N THR A 141 37.76 49.23 18.72
CA THR A 141 37.29 47.83 18.73
C THR A 141 35.76 47.61 18.74
N PRO A 142 34.89 48.51 19.24
CA PRO A 142 33.45 48.26 19.25
C PRO A 142 32.87 48.14 17.83
N VAL A 143 33.38 48.93 16.88
CA VAL A 143 32.87 48.94 15.49
C VAL A 143 33.16 47.61 14.79
N TRP A 144 34.38 47.05 14.96
CA TRP A 144 34.75 45.76 14.38
C TRP A 144 34.03 44.59 15.04
N LEU A 145 33.80 44.63 16.36
CA LEU A 145 33.03 43.61 17.07
C LEU A 145 31.55 43.63 16.65
N ILE A 146 30.94 44.82 16.55
CA ILE A 146 29.57 44.99 16.07
C ILE A 146 29.46 44.53 14.61
N GLY A 147 30.43 44.91 13.76
CA GLY A 147 30.49 44.47 12.37
C GLY A 147 30.61 42.95 12.23
N GLY A 148 31.51 42.31 13.00
CA GLY A 148 31.66 40.86 13.01
C GLY A 148 30.41 40.13 13.51
N ALA A 149 29.79 40.61 14.59
CA ALA A 149 28.54 40.07 15.10
C ALA A 149 27.38 40.21 14.09
N ALA A 150 27.30 41.35 13.40
CA ALA A 150 26.32 41.57 12.35
C ALA A 150 26.51 40.59 11.18
N VAL A 151 27.75 40.38 10.70
CA VAL A 151 28.06 39.41 9.63
C VAL A 151 27.67 37.98 10.05
N ILE A 152 27.98 37.57 11.28
CA ILE A 152 27.60 36.25 11.80
C ILE A 152 26.08 36.11 11.88
N ALA A 153 25.38 37.12 12.40
CA ALA A 153 23.93 37.12 12.50
C ALA A 153 23.27 37.04 11.11
N THR A 154 23.75 37.81 10.14
CA THR A 154 23.29 37.74 8.74
C THR A 154 23.54 36.37 8.14
N GLY A 155 24.70 35.75 8.37
CA GLY A 155 25.01 34.40 7.91
C GLY A 155 24.05 33.35 8.49
N LEU A 156 23.74 33.43 9.79
CA LEU A 156 22.79 32.53 10.45
C LEU A 156 21.36 32.72 9.94
N LEU A 157 20.93 33.96 9.71
CA LEU A 157 19.62 34.26 9.12
C LEU A 157 19.53 33.75 7.68
N ALA A 158 20.57 33.96 6.86
CA ALA A 158 20.61 33.44 5.50
C ALA A 158 20.53 31.91 5.48
N MET A 159 21.23 31.24 6.40
CA MET A 159 21.15 29.78 6.55
C MET A 159 19.74 29.33 6.96
N GLU A 160 19.09 30.02 7.90
CA GLU A 160 17.71 29.74 8.31
C GLU A 160 16.73 29.86 7.13
N PHE A 161 16.79 30.97 6.40
CA PHE A 161 15.95 31.17 5.22
C PHE A 161 16.18 30.12 4.14
N PHE A 162 17.44 29.73 3.92
CA PHE A 162 17.79 28.68 2.96
C PHE A 162 17.22 27.32 3.37
N VAL A 163 17.42 26.90 4.62
CA VAL A 163 16.92 25.62 5.14
C VAL A 163 15.38 25.62 5.15
N ALA A 164 14.75 26.68 5.65
CA ALA A 164 13.29 26.79 5.67
C ALA A 164 12.69 26.78 4.26
N GLY A 165 13.29 27.50 3.31
CA GLY A 165 12.88 27.52 1.92
C GLY A 165 13.04 26.15 1.25
N TYR A 166 14.15 25.46 1.50
CA TYR A 166 14.39 24.10 0.99
C TYR A 166 13.37 23.10 1.56
N VAL A 167 13.19 23.10 2.89
CA VAL A 167 12.21 22.25 3.60
C VAL A 167 10.80 22.50 3.08
N HIS A 168 10.39 23.76 2.92
CA HIS A 168 9.06 24.10 2.43
C HIS A 168 8.84 23.59 1.00
N ARG A 169 9.81 23.77 0.09
CA ARG A 169 9.73 23.25 -1.28
C ARG A 169 9.65 21.73 -1.29
N ARG A 170 10.44 21.05 -0.46
CA ARG A 170 10.44 19.59 -0.35
C ARG A 170 9.12 19.06 0.22
N LEU A 171 8.61 19.63 1.30
CA LEU A 171 7.29 19.26 1.84
C LEU A 171 6.18 19.47 0.82
N LYS A 172 6.20 20.58 0.09
CA LYS A 172 5.25 20.83 -0.99
C LYS A 172 5.38 19.81 -2.11
N ALA A 173 6.60 19.39 -2.46
CA ALA A 173 6.83 18.33 -3.45
C ALA A 173 6.35 16.95 -2.95
N ILE A 174 6.56 16.60 -1.68
CA ILE A 174 6.08 15.36 -1.06
C ILE A 174 4.53 15.35 -1.01
N GLN A 175 3.93 16.49 -0.68
CA GLN A 175 2.47 16.66 -0.68
C GLN A 175 1.89 16.69 -2.10
N ALA A 176 2.59 17.28 -3.07
CA ALA A 176 2.15 17.33 -4.48
C ALA A 176 2.37 16.00 -5.20
N ALA A 177 3.38 15.23 -4.81
CA ALA A 177 3.52 13.81 -5.12
C ALA A 177 2.50 12.96 -4.34
N ALA A 178 1.39 13.56 -3.90
CA ALA A 178 0.28 12.89 -3.25
C ALA A 178 0.00 11.59 -4.01
N PRO A 179 -0.10 10.47 -3.29
CA PRO A 179 -0.24 9.16 -3.91
C PRO A 179 -1.58 9.00 -4.64
N GLU A 180 -2.42 10.03 -4.81
CA GLU A 180 -3.72 9.90 -5.48
C GLU A 180 -3.58 9.43 -6.93
N GLU A 181 -2.71 10.03 -7.75
CA GLU A 181 -2.50 9.59 -9.13
C GLU A 181 -1.90 8.19 -9.22
N VAL A 182 -0.99 7.85 -8.30
CA VAL A 182 -0.36 6.52 -8.30
C VAL A 182 -1.31 5.46 -7.75
N MET A 183 -2.08 5.80 -6.72
CA MET A 183 -3.11 4.95 -6.10
C MET A 183 -4.24 4.71 -7.10
N THR A 184 -4.71 5.73 -7.81
CA THR A 184 -5.71 5.56 -8.88
C THR A 184 -5.16 4.68 -9.99
N THR A 185 -3.90 4.86 -10.39
CA THR A 185 -3.25 3.97 -11.37
C THR A 185 -3.21 2.52 -10.88
N TRP A 186 -2.85 2.28 -9.62
CA TRP A 186 -2.82 0.94 -9.03
C TRP A 186 -4.21 0.36 -8.85
N GLN A 187 -5.21 1.17 -8.49
CA GLN A 187 -6.61 0.76 -8.41
C GLN A 187 -7.14 0.35 -9.78
N ILE A 188 -6.87 1.13 -10.83
CA ILE A 188 -7.26 0.80 -12.21
C ILE A 188 -6.62 -0.52 -12.65
N LYS A 189 -5.31 -0.69 -12.40
CA LYS A 189 -4.60 -1.94 -12.73
C LYS A 189 -5.14 -3.15 -11.96
N ALA A 190 -5.29 -3.01 -10.63
CA ALA A 190 -5.83 -4.08 -9.79
C ALA A 190 -7.27 -4.44 -10.20
N MET A 191 -8.10 -3.45 -10.52
CA MET A 191 -9.47 -3.67 -10.98
C MET A 191 -9.51 -4.42 -12.31
N ALA A 192 -8.61 -4.10 -13.25
CA ALA A 192 -8.49 -4.84 -14.50
C ALA A 192 -8.08 -6.31 -14.27
N GLU A 193 -7.13 -6.55 -13.37
CA GLU A 193 -6.70 -7.90 -12.99
C GLU A 193 -7.83 -8.69 -12.28
N TYR A 194 -8.59 -8.02 -11.40
CA TYR A 194 -9.76 -8.63 -10.75
C TYR A 194 -10.88 -8.99 -11.73
N ARG A 195 -11.17 -8.13 -12.72
CA ARG A 195 -12.14 -8.42 -13.77
C ARG A 195 -11.71 -9.64 -14.59
N LEU A 196 -10.44 -9.68 -15.00
CA LEU A 196 -9.89 -10.83 -15.74
C LEU A 196 -10.01 -12.13 -14.93
N LEU A 197 -9.66 -12.11 -13.64
CA LEU A 197 -9.80 -13.28 -12.77
C LEU A 197 -11.26 -13.73 -12.61
N ALA A 198 -12.19 -12.79 -12.46
CA ALA A 198 -13.62 -13.09 -12.39
C ALA A 198 -14.13 -13.71 -13.69
N GLU A 199 -13.76 -13.17 -14.85
CA GLU A 199 -14.15 -13.71 -16.15
C GLU A 199 -13.60 -15.12 -16.37
N VAL A 200 -12.33 -15.37 -16.01
CA VAL A 200 -11.74 -16.71 -16.12
C VAL A 200 -12.43 -17.68 -15.17
N PHE A 201 -12.69 -17.27 -13.93
CA PHE A 201 -13.37 -18.09 -12.96
C PHE A 201 -14.77 -18.49 -13.45
N LEU A 202 -15.58 -17.54 -13.90
CA LEU A 202 -16.93 -17.81 -14.42
C LEU A 202 -16.88 -18.80 -15.58
N ARG A 203 -15.98 -18.61 -16.55
CA ARG A 203 -15.82 -19.55 -17.67
C ARG A 203 -15.45 -20.96 -17.22
N LYS A 204 -14.61 -21.09 -16.20
CA LYS A 204 -14.24 -22.40 -15.67
C LYS A 204 -15.39 -23.08 -14.96
N VAL A 205 -16.15 -22.33 -14.15
CA VAL A 205 -17.35 -22.86 -13.50
C VAL A 205 -18.38 -23.27 -14.54
N ASP A 206 -18.57 -22.48 -15.59
CA ASP A 206 -19.44 -22.81 -16.73
C ASP A 206 -19.00 -24.12 -17.41
N LEU A 207 -17.69 -24.35 -17.58
CA LEU A 207 -17.18 -25.61 -18.14
C LEU A 207 -17.44 -26.80 -17.22
N VAL A 208 -17.24 -26.65 -15.90
CA VAL A 208 -17.55 -27.70 -14.92
C VAL A 208 -19.06 -27.97 -14.94
N GLU A 209 -19.88 -26.94 -14.94
CA GLU A 209 -21.33 -27.06 -15.07
C GLU A 209 -21.73 -27.76 -16.36
N ALA A 210 -21.15 -27.38 -17.50
CA ALA A 210 -21.48 -27.97 -18.80
C ALA A 210 -21.14 -29.46 -18.84
N ARG A 211 -19.98 -29.88 -18.29
CA ARG A 211 -19.56 -31.29 -18.22
C ARG A 211 -20.53 -32.15 -17.41
N HIS A 212 -21.13 -31.58 -16.36
CA HIS A 212 -22.00 -32.33 -15.48
C HIS A 212 -23.46 -32.17 -15.85
N TYR A 213 -23.97 -30.98 -16.16
CA TYR A 213 -25.39 -30.65 -16.26
C TYR A 213 -25.91 -30.33 -17.67
N ARG A 214 -25.08 -29.87 -18.62
CA ARG A 214 -25.53 -29.63 -20.00
C ARG A 214 -25.36 -30.86 -20.88
N ASN A 215 -26.38 -31.19 -21.67
CA ASN A 215 -26.25 -32.14 -22.76
C ASN A 215 -25.31 -31.55 -23.82
N SER A 216 -24.33 -32.35 -24.25
CA SER A 216 -23.12 -32.04 -25.02
C SER A 216 -23.32 -31.53 -26.46
N SER A 217 -24.37 -30.75 -26.74
CA SER A 217 -24.69 -30.19 -28.06
C SER A 217 -24.29 -28.72 -28.25
N GLU A 218 -23.86 -28.03 -27.19
CA GLU A 218 -23.25 -26.71 -27.33
C GLU A 218 -21.75 -26.82 -27.61
N PRO A 219 -21.19 -25.94 -28.47
CA PRO A 219 -19.81 -26.04 -28.89
C PRO A 219 -18.89 -25.93 -27.67
N ASN A 220 -18.19 -27.03 -27.38
CA ASN A 220 -17.06 -27.07 -26.47
C ASN A 220 -16.13 -25.90 -26.81
N LEU A 221 -16.07 -24.88 -25.94
CA LEU A 221 -14.87 -24.07 -25.86
C LEU A 221 -13.73 -25.06 -25.63
N LYS A 222 -12.78 -25.11 -26.55
CA LYS A 222 -11.67 -26.04 -26.45
C LYS A 222 -10.92 -25.68 -25.18
N ASP A 223 -10.58 -26.66 -24.34
CA ASP A 223 -9.80 -26.44 -23.10
C ASP A 223 -8.55 -25.56 -23.35
N ALA A 224 -8.02 -25.58 -24.59
CA ALA A 224 -6.96 -24.71 -25.09
C ALA A 224 -7.23 -23.19 -24.93
N ASP A 225 -8.47 -22.72 -25.12
CA ASP A 225 -8.81 -21.30 -24.99
C ASP A 225 -8.75 -20.85 -23.52
N VAL A 226 -9.10 -21.74 -22.59
CA VAL A 226 -9.00 -21.48 -21.15
C VAL A 226 -7.55 -21.55 -20.69
N GLU A 227 -6.76 -22.51 -21.19
CA GLU A 227 -5.33 -22.58 -20.90
C GLU A 227 -4.58 -21.36 -21.46
N GLU A 228 -4.92 -20.85 -22.64
CA GLU A 228 -4.29 -19.63 -23.16
C GLU A 228 -4.58 -18.42 -22.26
N ILE A 229 -5.83 -18.26 -21.81
CA ILE A 229 -6.20 -17.15 -20.92
C ILE A 229 -5.55 -17.29 -19.54
N LEU A 230 -5.47 -18.51 -18.99
CA LEU A 230 -4.75 -18.79 -17.75
C LEU A 230 -3.27 -18.47 -17.89
N THR A 231 -2.66 -18.91 -18.99
CA THR A 231 -1.26 -18.65 -19.30
C THR A 231 -1.01 -17.14 -19.41
N ARG A 232 -1.91 -16.39 -20.04
CA ARG A 232 -1.84 -14.91 -20.07
C ARG A 232 -1.96 -14.31 -18.68
N ALA A 233 -2.92 -14.76 -17.86
CA ALA A 233 -3.13 -14.25 -16.51
C ALA A 233 -1.90 -14.52 -15.60
N PHE A 234 -1.30 -15.70 -15.68
CA PHE A 234 -0.11 -16.07 -14.89
C PHE A 234 1.20 -15.49 -15.43
N ILE A 235 1.39 -15.41 -16.76
CA ILE A 235 2.58 -14.76 -17.35
C ILE A 235 2.60 -13.26 -17.06
N LEU A 236 1.43 -12.60 -17.03
CA LEU A 236 1.34 -11.20 -16.62
C LEU A 236 1.77 -10.98 -15.15
N GLN A 237 1.63 -12.01 -14.30
CA GLN A 237 2.08 -11.95 -12.91
C GLN A 237 3.57 -12.29 -12.73
N SER A 238 4.19 -13.09 -13.61
CA SER A 238 5.61 -13.48 -13.48
C SER A 238 6.61 -12.50 -14.10
N LYS A 239 6.15 -11.59 -14.97
CA LYS A 239 7.00 -10.57 -15.62
C LYS A 239 7.12 -9.24 -14.86
N ARG A 240 6.66 -9.16 -13.61
CA ARG A 240 6.77 -7.98 -12.73
C ARG A 240 7.52 -8.33 -11.46
#